data_AF-A0A2J6PDJ1-F1
#
_entry.id   AF-A0A2J6PDJ1-F1
#
_cell.length_a   1.000
_cell.length_b   1.000
_cell.length_c   1.000
_cell.angle_alpha   90.00
_cell.angle_beta   90.00
_cell.angle_gamma   90.00
#
_symmetry.space_group_name_H-M   'P 1'
#
loop_
_entity.id
_entity.type
_entity.pdbx_description
1 polymer ?
#
loop_
_entity_poly.entity_id
_entity_poly.type
_entity_poly.pdbx_seq_one_letter_code
_entity_poly.pdbx_strand_id
1 'polypeptide(L)' 'ALPASIQDNIYSVILFGFTRNLQDNDRISNFPTNKTLVFCAVGDLVCDGTLEITAAHLSYGVDAPTATAFL' A
#
# COMPACT_ATOMS: atom_id res chain seq x y z
N ALA A 1 16.31 -1.26 5.74
CA ALA A 1 15.97 -0.91 4.34
C ALA A 1 16.88 -1.69 3.40
N LEU A 2 16.42 -2.00 2.19
CA LEU A 2 17.28 -2.59 1.15
C LEU A 2 18.36 -1.58 0.70
N PRO A 3 19.55 -2.02 0.25
CA PRO A 3 20.54 -1.12 -0.34
C PRO A 3 19.97 -0.37 -1.54
N ALA A 4 20.43 0.86 -1.79
CA ALA A 4 19.92 1.70 -2.88
C ALA A 4 19.99 0.98 -4.25
N SER A 5 21.09 0.31 -4.54
CA SER A 5 21.27 -0.46 -5.78
C SER A 5 20.27 -1.60 -5.97
N ILE A 6 19.68 -2.12 -4.89
CA ILE A 6 18.62 -3.13 -4.96
C ILE A 6 17.26 -2.44 -5.12
N GLN A 7 17.02 -1.33 -4.42
CA GLN A 7 15.79 -0.55 -4.56
C GLN A 7 15.61 0.02 -5.97
N ASP A 8 16.70 0.32 -6.68
CA ASP A 8 16.67 0.79 -8.07
C ASP A 8 16.06 -0.22 -9.04
N ASN A 9 16.11 -1.52 -8.71
CA ASN A 9 15.47 -2.58 -9.50
C ASN A 9 13.97 -2.72 -9.21
N ILE A 10 13.43 -1.97 -8.25
CA ILE A 10 12.00 -1.95 -7.92
C ILE A 10 11.37 -0.77 -8.66
N TYR A 11 10.55 -1.09 -9.65
CA TYR A 11 9.86 -0.07 -10.45
C TYR A 11 8.69 0.55 -9.69
N SER A 12 7.89 -0.29 -9.04
CA SER A 12 6.62 0.11 -8.43
C SER A 12 6.25 -0.89 -7.32
N VAL A 13 5.59 -0.41 -6.27
CA VAL A 13 5.05 -1.22 -5.17
C VAL A 13 3.61 -0.81 -4.94
N ILE A 14 2.70 -1.79 -4.89
CA ILE A 14 1.29 -1.58 -4.59
C ILE A 14 0.96 -2.27 -3.27
N LEU A 15 0.30 -1.55 -2.37
CA LEU A 15 -0.13 -2.04 -1.06
C LEU A 15 -1.67 -1.94 -0.97
N PHE A 16 -2.34 -3.06 -0.76
CA PHE A 16 -3.79 -3.12 -0.53
C PHE A 16 -4.06 -3.40 0.94
N GLY A 17 -4.97 -2.65 1.57
CA GLY A 17 -5.31 -2.84 2.99
C GLY A 17 -4.06 -2.74 3.88
N PHE A 18 -3.32 -1.63 3.73
CA PHE A 18 -2.00 -1.48 4.32
C PHE A 18 -2.09 -1.35 5.85
N THR A 19 -1.89 -2.46 6.58
CA THR A 19 -2.01 -2.55 8.05
C THR A 19 -1.04 -1.64 8.83
N ARG A 20 -0.05 -1.08 8.13
CA ARG A 20 0.96 -0.15 8.65
C ARG A 20 0.76 1.28 8.17
N ASN A 21 -0.35 1.58 7.47
CA ASN A 21 -0.63 2.87 6.86
C ASN A 21 -0.50 4.04 7.85
N LEU A 22 -1.24 4.01 8.95
CA LEU A 22 -1.15 5.06 9.98
C LEU A 22 0.25 5.16 10.61
N GLN A 23 0.87 4.01 10.86
CA GLN A 23 2.13 3.91 11.60
C GLN A 23 3.32 4.39 10.75
N ASP A 24 3.27 4.18 9.45
CA ASP A 24 4.33 4.56 8.51
C ASP A 24 4.02 5.87 7.76
N ASN A 25 2.84 6.48 7.99
CA ASN A 25 2.31 7.68 7.33
C ASN A 25 2.10 7.50 5.82
N ASP A 26 1.36 6.46 5.44
CA ASP A 26 0.97 6.16 4.05
C ASP A 26 2.16 6.07 3.08
N ARG A 27 3.27 5.50 3.56
CA ARG A 27 4.50 5.33 2.78
C ARG A 27 5.31 4.13 3.25
N ILE A 28 6.16 3.64 2.35
CA ILE A 28 7.25 2.72 2.71
C ILE A 28 8.45 3.55 3.18
N SER A 29 8.91 3.31 4.40
CA SER A 29 10.06 4.03 4.96
C SER A 29 11.34 3.81 4.13
N ASN A 30 11.98 4.90 3.72
CA ASN A 30 13.19 4.92 2.88
C ASN A 30 12.99 4.33 1.47
N PHE A 31 11.79 4.45 0.90
CA PHE A 31 11.50 4.11 -0.50
C PHE A 31 10.73 5.26 -1.18
N PRO A 32 10.91 5.50 -2.50
CA PRO A 32 10.27 6.63 -3.17
C PRO A 32 8.74 6.54 -3.18
N THR A 33 8.06 7.62 -2.79
CA THR A 33 6.59 7.69 -2.77
C THR A 33 5.99 7.73 -4.18
N ASN A 34 6.71 8.27 -5.17
CA ASN A 34 6.29 8.21 -6.57
C ASN A 34 6.35 6.81 -7.19
N LYS A 35 6.98 5.84 -6.51
CA LYS A 35 6.99 4.42 -6.87
C LYS A 35 6.04 3.58 -5.99
N THR A 36 5.28 4.22 -5.11
CA THR A 36 4.39 3.52 -4.19
C THR A 36 2.95 3.94 -4.43
N LEU A 37 2.04 2.99 -4.51
CA LEU A 37 0.61 3.22 -4.55
C LEU A 37 -0.07 2.44 -3.42
N VAL A 38 -0.82 3.14 -2.58
CA VAL A 38 -1.56 2.54 -1.46
C VAL A 38 -3.05 2.62 -1.75
N PHE A 39 -3.73 1.49 -1.58
CA PHE A 39 -5.18 1.40 -1.57
C PHE A 39 -5.64 1.13 -0.13
N CYS A 40 -6.38 2.10 0.42
CA CYS A 40 -7.09 1.98 1.68
C CYS A 40 -8.56 2.37 1.43
N ALA A 41 -9.43 1.37 1.38
CA ALA A 41 -10.86 1.58 1.17
C ALA A 41 -11.46 2.31 2.37
N VAL A 42 -12.46 3.17 2.13
CA VAL A 42 -13.18 3.84 3.21
C VAL A 42 -13.85 2.78 4.10
N GLY A 43 -13.50 2.76 5.39
CA GLY A 43 -13.97 1.77 6.35
C GLY A 43 -13.10 0.52 6.48
N ASP A 44 -11.97 0.43 5.78
CA ASP A 44 -10.95 -0.59 6.07
C ASP A 44 -10.08 -0.15 7.28
N LEU A 45 -10.49 -0.61 8.46
CA LEU A 45 -9.92 -0.15 9.73
C LEU A 45 -8.48 -0.63 9.97
N VAL A 46 -7.97 -1.57 9.16
CA VAL A 46 -6.56 -1.95 9.29
C VAL A 46 -5.63 -0.81 8.86
N CYS A 47 -6.09 0.06 7.95
CA CYS A 47 -5.35 1.25 7.54
C CYS A 47 -5.28 2.34 8.62
N ASP A 48 -6.19 2.28 9.61
CA ASP A 48 -6.32 3.26 10.69
C ASP A 48 -5.65 2.79 12.00
N GLY A 49 -4.72 1.84 11.91
CA GLY A 49 -3.93 1.36 13.03
C GLY A 49 -4.61 0.31 13.91
N THR A 50 -5.70 -0.29 13.44
CA THR A 50 -6.31 -1.47 14.08
C THR A 50 -5.95 -2.75 13.31
N LEU A 51 -6.44 -3.90 13.76
CA LEU A 51 -6.36 -5.18 13.04
C LEU A 51 -7.76 -5.80 12.84
N GLU A 52 -8.77 -4.94 12.71
CA GLU A 52 -10.15 -5.35 12.49
C GLU A 52 -10.44 -5.51 11.00
N ILE A 53 -10.96 -6.68 10.63
CA ILE A 53 -11.32 -6.99 9.25
C ILE A 53 -12.79 -6.60 9.03
N THR A 54 -13.02 -5.55 8.25
CA THR A 54 -14.37 -5.16 7.80
C THR A 54 -14.65 -5.67 6.38
N ALA A 55 -15.88 -5.47 5.89
CA ALA A 55 -16.21 -5.80 4.50
C ALA A 55 -15.37 -5.00 3.48
N ALA A 56 -14.95 -3.77 3.83
CA ALA A 56 -14.10 -2.94 2.98
C ALA A 56 -12.70 -3.56 2.78
N HIS A 57 -12.18 -4.29 3.76
CA HIS A 57 -10.90 -4.98 3.64
C HIS A 57 -10.92 -6.09 2.56
N LEU A 58 -12.10 -6.59 2.20
CA LEU A 58 -12.30 -7.67 1.24
C LEU A 58 -12.65 -7.16 -0.17
N SER A 59 -12.65 -5.84 -0.41
CA SER A 59 -13.17 -5.26 -1.66
C SER A 59 -12.11 -4.93 -2.72
N TYR A 60 -10.81 -5.05 -2.42
CA TYR A 60 -9.72 -4.55 -3.28
C TYR A 60 -9.60 -5.19 -4.67
N GLY A 61 -10.37 -6.24 -4.97
CA GLY A 61 -10.43 -6.79 -6.32
C GLY A 61 -10.85 -5.75 -7.38
N VAL A 62 -11.64 -4.74 -7.00
CA VAL A 62 -12.06 -3.65 -7.91
C VAL A 62 -10.92 -2.71 -8.29
N ASP A 63 -9.85 -2.65 -7.49
CA ASP A 63 -8.71 -1.75 -7.68
C ASP A 63 -7.61 -2.35 -8.57
N ALA A 64 -7.72 -3.64 -8.92
CA ALA A 64 -6.73 -4.35 -9.72
C ALA A 64 -6.41 -3.66 -11.07
N PRO A 65 -7.37 -3.09 -11.83
CA PRO A 65 -7.05 -2.36 -13.06
C PRO A 65 -6.19 -1.12 -12.81
N THR A 66 -6.53 -0.32 -11.79
CA THR A 66 -5.75 0.88 -11.41
C THR A 66 -4.36 0.50 -10.93
N ALA A 67 -4.24 -0.53 -10.10
CA ALA A 67 -2.96 -1.06 -9.64
C ALA A 67 -2.09 -1.54 -10.80
N THR A 68 -2.67 -2.24 -11.77
CA THR A 68 -1.95 -2.75 -12.94
C THR A 68 -1.50 -1.60 -13.86
N ALA A 69 -2.28 -0.52 -13.98
CA ALA A 69 -1.89 0.65 -14.76
C ALA A 69 -0.75 1.47 -14.12
N PHE A 70 -0.51 1.29 -12.82
CA PHE A 70 0.59 1.93 -12.08
C PHE A 70 1.91 1.14 -12.13
N LEU A 71 1.84 -0.17 -12.35
CA LEU A 71 3.01 -1.03 -12.55
C LEU A 71 3.81 -0.60 -13.79
#